data_AF-A0A4V5NBH6-F1
#
_entry.id   AF-A0A4V5NBH6-F1
#
_cell.length_a   1.000
_cell.length_b   1.000
_cell.length_c   1.000
_cell.angle_alpha   90.00
_cell.angle_beta   90.00
_cell.angle_gamma   90.00
#
_symmetry.space_group_name_H-M   'P 1'
#
loop_
_entity.id
_entity.type
_entity.pdbx_description
1 polymer ?
#
loop_
_entity_poly.entity_id
_entity_poly.type
_entity_poly.pdbx_seq_one_letter_code
_entity_poly.pdbx_strand_id
1 'polypeptide(L)'
;MSSSPPTISVNNLTFTFPDSTTGLTNISLDLPAGARALLIGANGAGKTTLLRLLAGKRMAPASTIALGGVDPFASQVAGVTYLGLEWVLNPIVRTDIAVPELLRSVGGDHYPERRDELVHILDVDLSWRLHA
;
A
#
# COMPACT_ATOMS: atom_id res chain seq x y z
N MET A 1 8.24 14.44 14.47
CA MET A 1 6.94 15.14 14.53
C MET A 1 5.87 14.13 14.13
N SER A 2 4.93 13.80 15.02
CA SER A 2 3.80 12.92 14.67
C SER A 2 2.83 13.75 13.82
N SER A 3 2.86 13.55 12.50
CA SER A 3 1.81 14.06 11.62
C SER A 3 0.58 13.18 11.81
N SER A 4 -0.58 13.79 12.06
CA SER A 4 -1.86 13.07 12.08
C SER A 4 -2.02 12.24 10.81
N PRO A 5 -2.57 11.01 10.87
CA PRO A 5 -2.83 10.22 9.68
C PRO A 5 -3.69 11.02 8.68
N PRO A 6 -3.46 10.89 7.36
CA PRO A 6 -4.27 11.60 6.39
C PRO A 6 -5.69 11.04 6.37
N THR A 7 -6.67 11.93 6.15
CA THR A 7 -8.03 11.53 5.75
C THR A 7 -8.01 11.01 4.31
N ILE A 8 -9.01 10.22 3.92
CA ILE A 8 -9.21 9.77 2.54
C ILE A 8 -10.55 10.28 2.07
N SER A 9 -10.59 10.98 0.94
CA SER A 9 -11.84 11.37 0.28
C SER A 9 -11.79 10.95 -1.19
N VAL A 10 -12.88 10.32 -1.64
CA VAL A 10 -13.12 9.95 -3.03
C VAL A 10 -14.49 10.46 -3.42
N ASN A 11 -14.57 11.20 -4.52
CA ASN A 11 -15.80 11.82 -5.00
C ASN A 11 -16.05 11.46 -6.46
N ASN A 12 -17.14 10.73 -6.70
CA ASN A 12 -17.66 10.39 -8.03
C ASN A 12 -16.60 9.75 -8.95
N LEU A 13 -15.74 8.91 -8.39
CA LEU A 13 -14.66 8.26 -9.11
C LEU A 13 -15.22 7.20 -10.07
N THR A 14 -15.04 7.43 -11.36
CA THR A 14 -15.18 6.43 -12.42
C THR A 14 -13.82 6.24 -13.08
N PHE A 15 -13.36 4.99 -13.17
CA PHE A 15 -12.07 4.66 -13.75
C PHE A 15 -12.24 3.65 -14.86
N THR A 16 -11.76 4.02 -16.05
CA THR A 16 -11.75 3.17 -17.25
C THR A 16 -10.30 2.88 -17.63
N PHE A 17 -10.02 1.61 -17.87
CA PHE A 17 -8.70 1.15 -18.31
C PHE A 17 -8.46 1.53 -19.79
N PRO A 18 -7.19 1.51 -20.26
CA PRO A 18 -6.87 1.83 -21.66
C PRO A 18 -7.54 0.92 -22.70
N ASP A 19 -7.94 -0.29 -22.30
CA ASP A 19 -8.69 -1.25 -23.12
C ASP A 19 -10.20 -0.98 -23.17
N SER A 20 -10.64 0.18 -22.66
CA SER A 20 -12.05 0.60 -22.53
C SER A 20 -12.87 -0.18 -21.50
N THR A 21 -12.27 -1.10 -20.74
CA THR A 21 -12.95 -1.76 -19.63
C THR A 21 -13.19 -0.76 -18.50
N THR A 22 -14.43 -0.60 -18.04
CA THR A 22 -14.72 0.23 -16.86
C THR A 22 -14.45 -0.58 -15.59
N GLY A 23 -13.45 -0.16 -14.82
CA GLY A 23 -12.98 -0.86 -13.62
C GLY A 23 -13.66 -0.42 -12.32
N LEU A 24 -14.07 0.84 -12.26
CA LEU A 24 -14.78 1.44 -11.14
C LEU A 24 -15.82 2.40 -11.69
N THR A 25 -16.99 2.46 -11.07
CA THR A 25 -18.10 3.31 -11.50
C THR A 25 -18.67 4.05 -10.30
N ASN A 26 -18.65 5.39 -10.37
CA ASN A 26 -19.28 6.28 -9.40
C ASN A 26 -18.98 5.95 -7.93
N ILE A 27 -17.71 5.74 -7.62
CA ILE A 27 -17.26 5.47 -6.25
C ILE A 27 -17.15 6.80 -5.49
N SER A 28 -17.85 6.89 -4.36
CA SER A 28 -17.70 7.97 -3.39
C SER A 28 -17.53 7.38 -1.99
N LEU A 29 -16.50 7.82 -1.28
CA LEU A 29 -16.23 7.39 0.10
C LEU A 29 -15.42 8.45 0.84
N ASP A 30 -15.65 8.55 2.14
CA ASP A 30 -14.87 9.38 3.05
C ASP A 30 -14.42 8.55 4.25
N LEU A 31 -13.12 8.49 4.51
CA LEU A 31 -12.52 7.83 5.66
C LEU A 31 -11.79 8.85 6.53
N PRO A 32 -12.17 9.00 7.82
CA PRO A 32 -11.48 9.91 8.72
C PRO A 32 -10.08 9.40 9.07
N ALA A 33 -9.22 10.31 9.53
CA ALA A 33 -7.88 9.99 10.00
C ALA A 33 -7.93 8.91 11.10
N GLY A 34 -7.08 7.90 10.98
CA GLY A 34 -7.01 6.78 11.95
C GLY A 34 -8.11 5.73 11.79
N ALA A 35 -8.98 5.85 10.78
CA ALA A 35 -9.96 4.81 10.46
C ALA A 35 -9.28 3.49 10.09
N ARG A 36 -9.91 2.38 10.52
CA ARG A 36 -9.59 1.03 10.09
C ARG A 36 -10.77 0.50 9.29
N ALA A 37 -10.61 0.39 7.98
CA ALA A 37 -11.66 0.00 7.06
C ALA A 37 -11.27 -1.27 6.28
N LEU A 38 -12.26 -2.12 6.01
CA LEU A 38 -12.10 -3.32 5.19
C LEU A 38 -12.83 -3.14 3.86
N LEU A 39 -12.12 -3.30 2.75
CA LEU A 39 -12.71 -3.29 1.40
C LEU A 39 -12.99 -4.71 0.94
N ILE A 40 -14.27 -5.07 0.89
CA ILE A 40 -14.74 -6.42 0.50
C ILE A 40 -15.44 -6.39 -0.86
N GLY A 41 -15.50 -7.55 -1.52
CA GLY A 41 -16.17 -7.72 -2.81
C GLY A 41 -15.61 -8.89 -3.61
N ALA A 42 -16.33 -9.32 -4.64
CA ALA A 42 -15.93 -10.44 -5.50
C ALA A 42 -14.61 -10.17 -6.25
N ASN A 43 -13.98 -11.23 -6.78
CA ASN A 43 -12.86 -11.08 -7.70
C ASN A 43 -13.30 -10.28 -8.93
N GLY A 44 -12.47 -9.32 -9.36
CA GLY A 44 -12.82 -8.41 -10.44
C GLY A 44 -13.65 -7.18 -10.03
N ALA A 45 -14.16 -7.08 -8.79
CA ALA A 45 -14.96 -5.94 -8.33
C ALA A 45 -14.19 -4.59 -8.21
N GLY A 46 -12.97 -4.48 -8.73
CA GLY A 46 -12.21 -3.23 -8.72
C GLY A 46 -11.44 -2.92 -7.43
N LYS A 47 -11.43 -3.80 -6.41
CA LYS A 47 -10.77 -3.56 -5.11
C LYS A 47 -9.31 -3.12 -5.24
N THR A 48 -8.51 -3.92 -5.95
CA THR A 48 -7.09 -3.62 -6.17
C THR A 48 -6.91 -2.37 -7.05
N THR A 49 -7.84 -2.09 -7.95
CA THR A 49 -7.83 -0.87 -8.76
C THR A 49 -8.02 0.36 -7.87
N LEU A 50 -9.02 0.34 -6.98
CA LEU A 50 -9.26 1.43 -6.02
C LEU A 50 -8.05 1.65 -5.11
N LEU A 51 -7.49 0.60 -4.52
CA LEU A 51 -6.32 0.71 -3.65
C LEU A 51 -5.09 1.28 -4.39
N ARG A 52 -4.87 0.89 -5.66
CA ARG A 52 -3.78 1.44 -6.47
C ARG A 52 -3.98 2.92 -6.83
N LEU A 53 -5.21 3.36 -7.07
CA LEU A 53 -5.52 4.77 -7.32
C LEU A 53 -5.31 5.60 -6.05
N LEU A 54 -5.83 5.13 -4.91
CA LEU A 54 -5.58 5.76 -3.60
C LEU A 54 -4.09 5.84 -3.27
N ALA A 55 -3.31 4.81 -3.63
CA ALA A 55 -1.87 4.77 -3.43
C ALA A 55 -1.05 5.63 -4.40
N GLY A 56 -1.68 6.32 -5.36
CA GLY A 56 -0.96 7.08 -6.40
C GLY A 56 -0.20 6.20 -7.41
N LYS A 57 -0.44 4.88 -7.42
CA LYS A 57 0.19 3.94 -8.37
C LYS A 57 -0.43 4.02 -9.76
N ARG A 58 -1.57 4.70 -9.90
CA ARG A 58 -2.27 4.96 -11.16
C ARG A 58 -2.89 6.35 -11.10
N MET A 59 -2.94 7.02 -12.26
CA MET A 59 -3.60 8.30 -12.40
C MET A 59 -5.12 8.10 -12.36
N ALA A 60 -5.79 8.83 -11.46
CA ALA A 60 -7.24 8.94 -11.42
C ALA A 60 -7.70 10.16 -12.25
N PRO A 61 -8.98 10.26 -12.62
CA PRO A 61 -9.53 11.52 -13.12
C PRO A 61 -9.28 12.65 -12.10
N ALA A 62 -8.95 13.83 -12.61
CA ALA A 62 -8.59 14.97 -11.76
C ALA A 62 -9.69 15.28 -10.74
N SER A 63 -9.28 15.68 -9.53
CA SER A 63 -10.18 16.10 -8.44
C SER A 63 -11.15 15.01 -7.94
N THR A 64 -10.88 13.73 -8.19
CA THR A 64 -11.72 12.62 -7.70
C THR A 64 -11.19 11.96 -6.43
N ILE A 65 -9.90 12.12 -6.11
CA ILE A 65 -9.25 11.52 -4.94
C ILE A 65 -8.42 12.58 -4.21
N ALA A 66 -8.55 12.63 -2.89
CA ALA A 66 -7.70 13.43 -2.03
C ALA A 66 -7.29 12.64 -0.77
N LEU A 67 -6.00 12.60 -0.48
CA LEU A 67 -5.45 12.11 0.78
C LEU A 67 -4.91 13.28 1.59
N GLY A 68 -5.54 13.61 2.72
CA GLY A 68 -5.21 14.81 3.48
C GLY A 68 -5.26 16.10 2.64
N GLY A 69 -6.14 16.15 1.62
CA GLY A 69 -6.27 17.27 0.69
C GLY A 69 -5.34 17.24 -0.53
N VAL A 70 -4.48 16.23 -0.67
CA VAL A 70 -3.51 16.11 -1.76
C VAL A 70 -3.91 15.00 -2.73
N ASP A 71 -3.77 15.25 -4.03
CA ASP A 71 -3.91 14.20 -5.04
C ASP A 71 -2.73 13.21 -4.92
N PRO A 72 -2.99 11.91 -4.66
CA PRO A 72 -1.94 10.94 -4.40
C PRO A 72 -1.06 10.63 -5.62
N PHE A 73 -1.53 10.91 -6.84
CA PHE A 73 -0.72 10.74 -8.05
C PHE A 73 0.20 11.95 -8.29
N ALA A 74 -0.22 13.14 -7.89
CA ALA A 74 0.53 14.38 -8.13
C ALA A 74 1.71 14.56 -7.16
N SER A 75 1.61 14.04 -5.93
CA SER A 75 2.64 14.21 -4.91
C SER A 75 2.62 13.07 -3.90
N GLN A 76 3.81 12.70 -3.40
CA GLN A 76 3.90 11.71 -2.34
C GLN A 76 3.29 12.26 -1.05
N VAL A 77 2.32 11.53 -0.51
CA VAL A 77 1.64 11.90 0.73
C VAL A 77 2.42 11.30 1.91
N ALA A 78 2.93 12.15 2.78
CA ALA A 78 3.68 11.72 3.95
C ALA A 78 2.81 10.80 4.84
N GLY A 79 3.41 9.72 5.34
CA GLY A 79 2.70 8.75 6.18
C GLY A 79 1.79 7.77 5.44
N VAL A 80 1.75 7.80 4.10
CA VAL A 80 1.02 6.81 3.29
C VAL A 80 2.00 5.79 2.72
N THR A 81 1.72 4.51 2.97
CA THR A 81 2.42 3.38 2.37
C THR A 81 1.41 2.43 1.77
N TYR A 82 1.71 1.94 0.56
CA TYR A 82 0.93 0.91 -0.11
C TYR A 82 1.63 -0.44 0.00
N LEU A 83 0.97 -1.40 0.65
CA LEU A 83 1.42 -2.78 0.75
C LEU A 83 0.74 -3.62 -0.34
N GLY A 84 1.33 -3.59 -1.53
CA GLY A 84 0.89 -4.40 -2.67
C GLY A 84 1.57 -5.77 -2.74
N LEU A 85 1.23 -6.56 -3.76
CA LEU A 85 1.85 -7.87 -4.04
C LEU A 85 3.14 -7.77 -4.87
N GLU A 86 3.61 -6.56 -5.16
CA GLU A 86 4.75 -6.31 -6.05
C GLU A 86 6.05 -6.92 -5.51
N TRP A 87 6.17 -7.08 -4.19
CA TRP A 87 7.33 -7.70 -3.53
C TRP A 87 7.55 -9.16 -3.93
N VAL A 88 6.51 -9.88 -4.37
CA VAL A 88 6.61 -11.29 -4.83
C VAL A 88 7.43 -11.43 -6.12
N LEU A 89 7.64 -10.33 -6.83
CA LEU A 89 8.48 -10.28 -8.02
C LEU A 89 9.96 -10.09 -7.67
N ASN A 90 10.31 -9.74 -6.43
CA ASN A 90 11.70 -9.60 -6.02
C ASN A 90 12.36 -11.00 -6.02
N PRO A 91 13.44 -11.23 -6.81
CA PRO A 91 14.09 -12.52 -6.85
C PRO A 91 14.59 -13.00 -5.48
N ILE A 92 14.94 -12.08 -4.57
CA ILE A 92 15.50 -12.42 -3.25
C ILE A 92 14.52 -13.18 -2.37
N VAL A 93 13.21 -12.95 -2.54
CA VAL A 93 12.20 -13.66 -1.75
C VAL A 93 11.92 -15.06 -2.29
N ARG A 94 12.56 -15.45 -3.40
CA ARG A 94 12.45 -16.79 -4.02
C ARG A 94 13.71 -17.63 -3.85
N THR A 95 14.77 -17.05 -3.29
CA THR A 95 16.01 -17.75 -2.98
C THR A 95 15.97 -18.33 -1.58
N ASP A 96 16.74 -19.40 -1.35
CA ASP A 96 17.04 -19.83 0.01
C ASP A 96 17.88 -18.75 0.70
N ILE A 97 17.28 -18.06 1.66
CA ILE A 97 17.88 -16.95 2.38
C ILE A 97 17.42 -16.97 3.83
N ALA A 98 18.36 -16.79 4.75
CA ALA A 98 18.04 -16.62 6.16
C ALA A 98 17.44 -15.22 6.40
N VAL A 99 16.46 -15.15 7.29
CA VAL A 99 15.73 -13.91 7.60
C VAL A 99 16.66 -12.74 7.95
N PRO A 100 17.75 -12.91 8.74
CA PRO A 100 18.68 -11.84 9.03
C PRO A 100 19.34 -11.26 7.76
N GLU A 101 19.76 -12.11 6.83
CA GLU A 101 20.32 -11.68 5.54
C GLU A 101 19.27 -10.95 4.69
N LEU A 102 18.03 -11.42 4.67
CA LEU A 102 16.93 -10.73 3.97
C LEU A 102 16.72 -9.33 4.56
N LEU A 103 16.61 -9.21 5.89
CA LEU A 103 16.42 -7.92 6.56
C LEU A 103 17.57 -6.96 6.27
N ARG A 104 18.82 -7.45 6.28
CA ARG A 104 19.99 -6.65 5.89
C ARG A 104 19.92 -6.19 4.43
N SER A 105 19.53 -7.08 3.51
CA SER A 105 19.46 -6.79 2.08
C SER A 105 18.46 -5.68 1.72
N VAL A 106 17.41 -5.51 2.53
CA VAL A 106 16.39 -4.47 2.35
C VAL A 106 16.68 -3.22 3.19
N GLY A 107 17.88 -3.10 3.77
CA GLY A 107 18.30 -1.92 4.52
C GLY A 107 17.89 -1.91 6.00
N GLY A 108 17.59 -3.07 6.59
CA GLY A 108 17.16 -3.20 7.98
C GLY A 108 18.18 -2.68 9.01
N ASP A 109 19.45 -2.53 8.63
CA ASP A 109 20.50 -1.98 9.50
C ASP A 109 20.48 -0.45 9.58
N HIS A 110 19.71 0.24 8.73
CA HIS A 110 19.66 1.70 8.72
C HIS A 110 18.91 2.27 9.94
N TYR A 111 17.91 1.54 10.45
CA TYR A 111 17.15 1.89 11.65
C TYR A 111 16.94 0.64 12.53
N PRO A 112 17.98 0.16 13.23
CA PRO A 112 17.96 -1.14 13.90
C PRO A 112 16.89 -1.23 14.99
N GLU A 113 16.67 -0.17 15.78
CA GLU A 113 15.64 -0.14 16.82
C GLU A 113 14.23 -0.30 16.23
N ARG A 114 13.94 0.38 15.13
CA ARG A 114 12.63 0.28 14.43
C ARG A 114 12.46 -1.08 13.76
N ARG A 115 13.54 -1.66 13.21
CA ARG A 115 13.54 -3.02 12.68
C ARG A 115 13.18 -4.01 13.78
N ASP A 116 13.85 -3.94 14.92
CA ASP A 116 13.68 -4.90 16.02
C ASP A 116 12.28 -4.79 16.64
N GLU A 117 11.73 -3.58 16.76
CA GLU A 117 10.33 -3.34 17.13
C GLU A 117 9.35 -4.01 16.15
N LEU A 118 9.55 -3.83 14.84
CA LEU A 118 8.69 -4.44 13.82
C LEU A 118 8.81 -5.97 13.80
N VAL A 119 10.02 -6.52 13.97
CA VAL A 119 10.27 -7.97 14.09
C VAL A 119 9.49 -8.54 15.27
N HIS A 120 9.49 -7.84 16.41
CA HIS A 120 8.74 -8.24 17.58
C HIS A 120 7.22 -8.17 17.36
N ILE A 121 6.70 -7.04 16.84
CA ILE A 121 5.26 -6.83 16.61
C ILE A 121 4.70 -7.85 15.61
N LEU A 122 5.46 -8.16 14.56
CA LEU A 122 5.05 -9.08 13.50
C LEU A 122 5.36 -10.55 13.82
N ASP A 123 5.95 -10.83 14.98
CA ASP A 123 6.35 -12.16 15.44
C ASP A 123 7.23 -12.91 14.42
N VAL A 124 8.25 -12.21 13.90
CA VAL A 124 9.14 -12.76 12.87
C VAL A 124 10.23 -13.60 13.53
N ASP A 125 10.29 -14.89 13.17
CA ASP A 125 11.37 -15.79 13.57
C ASP A 125 12.67 -15.49 12.81
N LEU A 126 13.66 -14.94 13.50
CA LEU A 126 14.97 -14.62 12.94
C LEU A 126 15.86 -15.85 12.69
N SER A 127 15.53 -17.02 13.24
CA SER A 127 16.24 -18.27 12.98
C SER A 127 15.76 -18.95 11.69
N TRP A 128 14.61 -18.50 11.16
CA TRP A 128 14.00 -19.08 9.98
C TRP A 128 14.80 -18.79 8.69
N ARG A 129 14.65 -19.71 7.74
CA ARG A 129 15.12 -19.57 6.35
C ARG A 129 13.93 -19.68 5.40
N LEU A 130 13.81 -18.71 4.51
CA LEU A 130 12.86 -18.79 3.41
C LEU A 130 13.27 -19.95 2.49
N HIS A 131 12.31 -20.77 2.09
CA HIS A 131 12.51 -21.86 1.12
C HIS A 131 13.55 -22.93 1.52
N ALA A 132 13.84 -23.09 2.82
CA ALA A 132 14.61 -24.21 3.35
C ALA A 132 13.90 -25.56 3.14
#